data_AF-A0A7C5ZZX7-F1
#
_entry.id   AF-A0A7C5ZZX7-F1
#
_cell.length_a   1.000
_cell.length_b   1.000
_cell.length_c   1.000
_cell.angle_alpha   90.00
_cell.angle_beta   90.00
_cell.angle_gamma   90.00
#
_symmetry.space_group_name_H-M   'P 1'
#
loop_
_entity.id
_entity.type
_entity.pdbx_description
1 polymer ?
#
loop_
_entity_poly.entity_id
_entity_poly.type
_entity_poly.pdbx_seq_one_letter_code
_entity_poly.pdbx_strand_id
1 'polypeptide(L)'
;MELWLVRHGETLWNREGRLLGWTDLPLTPLGEAQARALKGRLPALPAYASDLQRASRTAALAGFQAVATPALREIHFGLLEGALWEALEAPYKEAMLRFQGFAPPGGE
;
A
#
# COMPACT_ATOMS: atom_id res chain seq x y z
N MET A 1 10.40 8.98 20.50
CA MET A 1 10.40 9.03 19.03
C MET A 1 8.96 8.96 18.58
N GLU A 2 8.53 9.89 17.73
CA GLU A 2 7.17 9.95 17.19
C GLU A 2 7.21 9.55 15.71
N LEU A 3 6.27 8.71 15.27
CA LEU A 3 6.14 8.26 13.89
C LEU A 3 4.68 8.31 13.46
N TRP A 4 4.46 8.72 12.20
CA TRP A 4 3.15 8.72 11.56
C TRP A 4 3.18 7.76 10.38
N LEU A 5 2.31 6.76 10.40
CA LEU A 5 2.16 5.78 9.34
C LEU A 5 0.89 6.09 8.55
N VAL A 6 1.03 6.33 7.25
CA VAL A 6 -0.07 6.66 6.35
C VAL A 6 -0.22 5.55 5.33
N ARG A 7 -1.37 4.87 5.32
CA ARG A 7 -1.75 4.01 4.20
C ARG A 7 -2.08 4.89 3.00
N HIS A 8 -1.58 4.50 1.82
CA HIS A 8 -1.88 5.21 0.58
C HIS A 8 -3.39 5.22 0.28
N GLY A 9 -3.83 6.16 -0.57
CA GLY A 9 -5.22 6.20 -1.03
C GLY A 9 -5.64 4.96 -1.81
N GLU A 10 -6.95 4.77 -1.99
CA GLU A 10 -7.52 3.65 -2.74
C GLU A 10 -6.92 3.49 -4.15
N THR A 11 -6.67 2.24 -4.53
CA THR A 11 -6.43 1.81 -5.92
C THR A 11 -7.57 0.89 -6.40
N LEU A 12 -7.59 0.60 -7.71
CA LEU A 12 -8.59 -0.31 -8.29
C LEU A 12 -8.64 -1.68 -7.58
N TRP A 13 -7.48 -2.26 -7.24
CA TRP A 13 -7.41 -3.56 -6.60
C TRP A 13 -7.85 -3.55 -5.13
N ASN A 14 -7.67 -2.42 -4.42
CA ASN A 14 -8.27 -2.29 -3.10
C ASN A 14 -9.79 -2.35 -3.17
N ARG A 15 -10.39 -1.69 -4.17
CA ARG A 15 -11.84 -1.68 -4.39
C ARG A 15 -12.39 -3.05 -4.81
N GLU A 16 -11.62 -3.80 -5.60
CA GLU A 16 -11.99 -5.14 -6.08
C GLU A 16 -11.67 -6.26 -5.08
N GLY A 17 -11.05 -5.96 -3.94
CA GLY A 17 -10.63 -6.97 -2.97
C GLY A 17 -9.53 -7.89 -3.49
N ARG A 18 -8.62 -7.36 -4.32
CA ARG A 18 -7.45 -8.08 -4.84
C ARG A 18 -6.21 -7.78 -4.01
N LEU A 19 -5.33 -8.76 -3.88
CA LEU A 19 -4.01 -8.56 -3.28
C LEU A 19 -3.19 -7.59 -4.14
N LEU A 20 -2.61 -6.57 -3.50
CA LEU A 20 -1.84 -5.53 -4.16
C LEU A 20 -0.54 -5.29 -3.40
N GLY A 21 0.56 -5.85 -3.92
CA GLY A 21 1.89 -5.72 -3.37
C GLY A 21 2.75 -4.86 -4.27
N TRP A 22 3.65 -5.44 -5.03
CA TRP A 22 4.57 -4.69 -5.89
C TRP A 22 3.99 -4.32 -7.25
N THR A 23 2.79 -4.82 -7.60
CA THR A 23 2.08 -4.33 -8.78
C THR A 23 1.87 -2.83 -8.66
N ASP A 24 2.43 -2.06 -9.59
CA ASP A 24 2.48 -0.59 -9.46
C ASP A 24 1.23 0.08 -10.03
N LEU A 25 0.11 -0.04 -9.32
CA LEU A 25 -1.16 0.57 -9.72
C LEU A 25 -1.30 2.03 -9.26
N PRO A 26 -1.99 2.88 -10.06
CA PRO A 26 -2.26 4.26 -9.68
C PRO A 26 -3.42 4.34 -8.67
N LEU A 27 -3.55 5.51 -8.04
CA LEU A 27 -4.71 5.84 -7.23
C LEU A 27 -5.97 5.95 -8.10
N THR A 28 -7.13 5.60 -7.54
CA THR A 28 -8.43 5.97 -8.12
C THR A 28 -8.69 7.47 -7.88
N PRO A 29 -9.70 8.08 -8.54
CA PRO A 29 -10.13 9.44 -8.20
C PRO A 29 -10.51 9.59 -6.71
N LEU A 30 -11.11 8.55 -6.12
CA LEU A 30 -11.38 8.50 -4.69
C LEU A 30 -10.08 8.45 -3.87
N GLY A 31 -9.11 7.62 -4.27
CA GLY A 31 -7.79 7.56 -3.64
C GLY A 31 -7.05 8.90 -3.67
N GLU A 32 -7.11 9.64 -4.77
CA GLU A 32 -6.54 10.98 -4.82
C GLU A 32 -7.29 11.97 -3.91
N ALA A 33 -8.62 11.87 -3.80
CA ALA A 33 -9.40 12.69 -2.88
C ALA A 33 -9.06 12.41 -1.41
N GLN A 34 -8.90 11.13 -1.04
CA GLN A 34 -8.42 10.70 0.27
C GLN A 34 -7.04 11.29 0.59
N ALA A 35 -6.11 11.23 -0.36
CA ALA A 35 -4.77 11.79 -0.20
C ALA A 35 -4.79 13.32 0.01
N ARG A 36 -5.57 14.05 -0.81
CA ARG A 36 -5.71 15.51 -0.66
C ARG A 36 -6.33 15.89 0.69
N ALA A 37 -7.23 15.07 1.23
CA ALA A 37 -7.88 15.31 2.52
C ALA A 37 -6.89 15.24 3.71
N LEU A 38 -5.69 14.67 3.53
CA LEU A 38 -4.62 14.65 4.54
C LEU A 38 -3.85 15.97 4.61
N LYS A 39 -3.93 16.81 3.56
CA LYS A 39 -3.15 18.04 3.47
C LYS A 39 -3.50 18.98 4.63
N GLY A 40 -2.48 19.41 5.37
CA GLY A 40 -2.62 20.26 6.55
C GLY A 40 -3.12 19.56 7.82
N ARG A 41 -3.36 18.23 7.78
CA ARG A 41 -3.76 17.43 8.95
C ARG A 41 -2.63 16.59 9.54
N LEU A 42 -1.55 16.40 8.77
CA LEU A 42 -0.35 15.70 9.19
C LEU A 42 0.70 16.70 9.70
N PRO A 43 1.51 16.34 10.71
CA PRO A 43 2.56 17.21 11.18
C PRO A 43 3.65 17.40 10.12
N ALA A 44 4.30 18.56 10.10
CA ALA A 44 5.38 18.90 9.18
C ALA A 44 6.72 18.24 9.59
N LEU A 45 6.75 16.91 9.58
CA LEU A 45 7.93 16.09 9.87
C LEU A 45 8.63 15.66 8.56
N PRO A 46 9.90 15.22 8.62
CA PRO A 46 10.54 14.56 7.47
C PRO A 46 9.70 13.39 6.96
N ALA A 47 9.45 13.36 5.66
CA ALA A 47 8.58 12.37 5.04
C ALA A 47 9.38 11.37 4.21
N TYR A 48 9.00 10.10 4.34
CA TYR A 48 9.46 8.99 3.52
C TYR A 48 8.24 8.29 2.94
N ALA A 49 8.36 7.75 1.75
CA ALA A 49 7.29 7.01 1.09
C ALA A 49 7.85 5.77 0.40
N SER A 50 7.02 4.74 0.24
CA SER A 50 7.30 3.72 -0.77
C SER A 50 7.51 4.39 -2.13
N ASP A 51 8.47 3.86 -2.89
CA ASP A 51 8.73 4.25 -4.28
C ASP A 51 7.64 3.77 -5.26
N LEU A 52 6.65 2.98 -4.81
CA LEU A 52 5.47 2.65 -5.60
C LEU A 52 4.58 3.88 -5.80
N GLN A 53 4.03 4.04 -7.00
CA GLN A 53 3.41 5.29 -7.44
C GLN A 53 2.23 5.71 -6.55
N ARG A 54 1.43 4.76 -6.06
CA ARG A 54 0.29 5.05 -5.17
C ARG A 54 0.71 5.70 -3.84
N ALA A 55 1.84 5.30 -3.28
CA ALA A 55 2.35 5.86 -2.02
C ALA A 55 2.99 7.22 -2.28
N SER A 56 3.88 7.31 -3.28
CA SER A 56 4.52 8.57 -3.69
C SER A 56 3.49 9.63 -4.09
N ARG A 57 2.45 9.25 -4.84
CA ARG A 57 1.34 10.15 -5.21
C ARG A 57 0.52 10.59 -4.01
N THR A 58 0.27 9.69 -3.05
CA THR A 58 -0.43 10.04 -1.81
C THR A 58 0.34 11.10 -1.03
N ALA A 59 1.65 10.92 -0.84
CA ALA A 59 2.51 11.87 -0.14
C ALA A 59 2.51 13.25 -0.83
N ALA A 60 2.66 13.27 -2.16
CA ALA A 60 2.63 14.51 -2.95
C ALA A 60 1.29 15.26 -2.80
N LEU A 61 0.16 14.55 -2.90
CA LEU A 61 -1.18 15.14 -2.75
C LEU A 61 -1.47 15.60 -1.31
N ALA A 62 -0.89 14.94 -0.31
CA ALA A 62 -0.93 15.35 1.10
C ALA A 62 -0.03 16.57 1.39
N GLY A 63 0.76 17.04 0.42
CA GLY A 63 1.60 18.23 0.54
C GLY A 63 3.04 17.96 0.99
N PHE A 64 3.51 16.72 0.88
CA PHE A 64 4.86 16.32 1.27
C PHE A 64 5.75 16.04 0.06
N GLN A 65 6.99 16.49 0.13
CA GLN A 65 8.08 16.03 -0.75
C GLN A 65 8.81 14.89 -0.03
N ALA A 66 8.26 13.68 -0.14
CA ALA A 66 8.80 12.51 0.54
C ALA A 66 10.03 11.94 -0.18
N VAL A 67 11.00 11.43 0.59
CA VAL A 67 12.09 10.60 0.05
C VAL A 67 11.53 9.22 -0.27
N ALA A 68 11.56 8.84 -1.54
CA ALA A 68 11.12 7.53 -1.99
C ALA A 68 12.11 6.44 -1.57
N THR A 69 11.61 5.31 -1.07
CA THR A 69 12.44 4.18 -0.65
C THR A 69 11.73 2.83 -0.85
N PRO A 70 12.40 1.81 -1.42
CA PRO A 70 11.86 0.45 -1.52
C PRO A 70 11.57 -0.20 -0.17
N ALA A 71 12.24 0.23 0.90
CA ALA A 71 12.11 -0.35 2.24
C ALA A 71 10.72 -0.15 2.88
N LEU A 72 9.87 0.71 2.29
CA LEU A 72 8.50 0.98 2.73
C LEU A 72 7.45 0.36 1.80
N ARG A 73 7.86 -0.46 0.83
CA ARG A 73 6.91 -1.19 -0.03
C ARG A 73 6.02 -2.10 0.80
N GLU A 74 4.84 -2.38 0.27
CA GLU A 74 4.03 -3.53 0.69
C GLU A 74 4.80 -4.82 0.42
N ILE A 75 4.42 -5.91 1.09
CA ILE A 75 4.96 -7.24 0.81
C ILE A 75 4.83 -7.58 -0.68
N HIS A 76 5.85 -8.23 -1.24
CA HIS A 76 5.79 -8.78 -2.58
C HIS A 76 4.91 -10.05 -2.58
N PHE A 77 3.71 -9.99 -3.15
CA PHE A 77 2.80 -11.16 -3.17
C PHE A 77 3.19 -12.22 -4.22
N GLY A 78 4.21 -11.96 -5.05
CA GLY A 78 4.68 -12.91 -6.06
C GLY A 78 3.57 -13.34 -7.02
N LEU A 79 3.38 -14.65 -7.17
CA LEU A 79 2.31 -15.20 -8.03
C LEU A 79 0.90 -14.91 -7.51
N LEU A 80 0.74 -14.42 -6.28
CA LEU A 80 -0.55 -14.03 -5.72
C LEU A 80 -0.92 -12.56 -5.97
N GLU A 81 -0.06 -11.77 -6.63
CA GLU A 81 -0.39 -10.41 -7.06
C GLU A 81 -1.70 -10.41 -7.89
N GLY A 82 -2.67 -9.60 -7.48
CA GLY A 82 -3.96 -9.47 -8.17
C GLY A 82 -4.96 -10.59 -7.87
N ALA A 83 -4.58 -11.60 -7.09
CA ALA A 83 -5.51 -12.64 -6.66
C ALA A 83 -6.66 -12.03 -5.85
N LEU A 84 -7.89 -12.47 -6.13
CA LEU A 84 -9.05 -12.08 -5.33
C LEU A 84 -8.91 -12.67 -3.94
N TRP A 85 -9.05 -11.83 -2.91
CA TRP A 85 -9.03 -12.25 -1.51
C TRP A 85 -10.01 -13.40 -1.29
N GLU A 86 -11.23 -13.30 -1.82
CA GLU A 86 -12.26 -14.32 -1.67
C GLU A 86 -11.89 -15.68 -2.29
N ALA A 87 -11.07 -15.68 -3.34
CA ALA A 87 -10.65 -16.88 -4.05
C ALA A 87 -9.33 -17.48 -3.52
N LEU A 88 -8.64 -16.80 -2.59
CA LEU A 88 -7.42 -17.34 -2.01
C LEU A 88 -7.69 -18.66 -1.28
N GLU A 89 -6.76 -19.60 -1.47
CA GLU A 89 -6.76 -20.88 -0.75
C GLU A 89 -6.62 -20.65 0.76
N ALA A 90 -7.24 -21.54 1.56
CA ALA A 90 -7.29 -21.41 3.01
C ALA A 90 -5.92 -21.23 3.67
N PRO A 91 -4.85 -21.95 3.30
CA PRO A 91 -3.54 -21.77 3.93
C PRO A 91 -2.99 -20.35 3.80
N TYR A 92 -3.13 -19.72 2.63
CA TYR A 92 -2.69 -18.34 2.42
C TYR A 92 -3.55 -17.35 3.22
N LYS A 93 -4.88 -17.50 3.20
CA LYS A 93 -5.78 -16.66 4.01
C LYS A 93 -5.46 -16.76 5.50
N GLU A 94 -5.30 -17.97 6.01
CA GLU A 94 -5.00 -18.21 7.42
C GLU A 94 -3.66 -17.59 7.83
N ALA A 95 -2.62 -17.77 7.02
CA ALA A 95 -1.30 -17.19 7.26
C ALA A 95 -1.35 -15.65 7.26
N MET A 96 -2.08 -15.04 6.31
CA MET A 96 -2.27 -13.59 6.26
C MET A 96 -3.10 -13.05 7.43
N LEU A 97 -4.19 -13.73 7.81
CA LEU A 97 -5.04 -13.34 8.94
C LEU A 97 -4.33 -13.44 10.28
N ARG A 98 -3.45 -14.45 10.44
CA ARG A 98 -2.59 -14.60 11.62
C ARG A 98 -1.32 -13.75 11.55
N PHE A 99 -1.05 -13.15 10.39
CA PHE A 99 0.16 -12.40 10.10
C PHE A 99 1.44 -13.18 10.42
N GLN A 100 1.43 -14.49 10.10
CA GLN A 100 2.49 -15.42 10.45
C GLN A 100 2.60 -16.54 9.41
N GLY A 101 3.84 -16.89 9.02
CA GLY A 101 4.10 -18.04 8.15
C GLY A 101 3.60 -17.86 6.72
N PHE A 102 3.49 -16.62 6.25
CA PHE A 102 3.10 -16.30 4.87
C PHE A 102 4.36 -16.13 4.02
N ALA A 103 4.49 -16.98 2.99
CA ALA A 103 5.57 -16.95 2.00
C ALA A 103 4.97 -17.35 0.64
N PRO A 104 4.40 -16.40 -0.12
CA PRO A 104 3.76 -16.70 -1.38
C PRO A 104 4.81 -17.08 -2.43
N PRO A 105 4.48 -17.99 -3.37
CA PRO A 105 5.42 -18.40 -4.41
C PRO A 105 5.91 -17.21 -5.23
N GLY A 106 7.24 -17.06 -5.35
CA GLY A 106 7.88 -15.96 -6.07
C GLY A 106 7.75 -14.59 -5.39
N GLY A 107 7.28 -14.53 -4.15
CA GLY A 107 7.17 -13.32 -3.33
C GLY A 107 8.21 -13.24 -2.21
N GLU A 108 7.94 -12.37 -1.24
CA GLU A 108 8.72 -12.19 0.01
C GLU A 108 8.27 -13.14 1.13
#